data_AF-A0A3D4GQS7-F1
#
_entry.id   AF-A0A3D4GQS7-F1
#
_cell.length_a   1.000
_cell.length_b   1.000
_cell.length_c   1.000
_cell.angle_alpha   90.00
_cell.angle_beta   90.00
_cell.angle_gamma   90.00
#
_symmetry.space_group_name_H-M   'P 1'
#
loop_
_entity.id
_entity.type
_entity.pdbx_description
1 polymer ?
#
loop_
_entity_poly.entity_id
_entity_poly.type
_entity_poly.pdbx_seq_one_letter_code
_entity_poly.pdbx_strand_id
1 'polypeptide(L)'
;MVKRNIQTDPEFLFMTEADIVGEKEVDHDEEAFPDRIEMDGEALQLSYSFRPGQDDDGVTVKVPYKFVHFVRPETLDWLVPGLLQEKIVHLLRGLPKAKRKQFVPVPESAKRIAAELRPTQDSFLDALEHYIKDRFGVDVVRSDWASDPLPDHLRMRVQVVSSQGRSVAAGRDLQALLDELDRHDTSEESKAWAEALAQWESGELRGWSCGDLPERVEVTKIGGVPVYGFPGLGREGERVVVRLYKDRADAERESRKGLLSLYENELKCELKTLCSELRDLDRLNLLYQPFGSTEDFRELALTHLESHIFERAVFPLTAKAFLSGAEVARDRLKELAAKFSVRLEELLANFRELKLMPEAYPGMEQDVDRLLPKAFLRVIPYERLGDVVRYMKALRQRAERAKLDPGKDRQKRQQVEFYQDRLDELSQRENIGSASGKAGLEEFRWMLEEYRVSVFAQELGTSQPVSPKRLDRKLEEIAVAG
;
A
#
# COMPACT_ATOMS: atom_id res chain seq x y z
N MET A 1 -1.47 -27.82 -74.21
CA MET A 1 -0.26 -27.50 -73.42
C MET A 1 -0.37 -28.02 -71.99
N VAL A 2 -1.44 -27.70 -71.25
CA VAL A 2 -1.61 -28.13 -69.83
C VAL A 2 -1.44 -29.65 -69.59
N LYS A 3 -2.10 -30.52 -70.38
CA LYS A 3 -1.94 -31.99 -70.25
C LYS A 3 -0.52 -32.51 -70.47
N ARG A 4 0.32 -31.78 -71.22
CA ARG A 4 1.71 -32.16 -71.50
C ARG A 4 2.63 -31.76 -70.35
N ASN A 5 2.33 -30.64 -69.69
CA ASN A 5 3.09 -30.14 -68.54
C ASN A 5 2.82 -30.96 -67.27
N ILE A 6 1.59 -31.44 -67.06
CA ILE A 6 1.24 -32.33 -65.92
C ILE A 6 1.98 -33.68 -65.98
N GLN A 7 2.37 -34.16 -67.17
CA GLN A 7 3.13 -35.41 -67.31
C GLN A 7 4.61 -35.26 -66.92
N THR A 8 5.17 -34.06 -67.02
CA THR A 8 6.57 -33.77 -66.69
C THR A 8 6.74 -33.16 -65.31
N ASP A 9 5.71 -32.48 -64.82
CA ASP A 9 5.66 -31.88 -63.49
C ASP A 9 4.25 -32.11 -62.89
N PRO A 10 4.11 -33.11 -62.00
CA PRO A 10 2.84 -33.45 -61.36
C PRO A 10 2.23 -32.30 -60.54
N GLU A 11 3.04 -31.34 -60.10
CA GLU A 11 2.66 -30.23 -59.24
C GLU A 11 2.39 -28.93 -60.03
N PHE A 12 2.37 -28.99 -61.36
CA PHE A 12 2.16 -27.83 -62.25
C PHE A 12 0.87 -27.02 -61.98
N LEU A 13 -0.13 -27.63 -61.33
CA LEU A 13 -1.38 -26.96 -60.93
C LEU A 13 -1.51 -26.73 -59.43
N PHE A 14 -0.43 -26.95 -58.66
CA PHE A 14 -0.42 -26.77 -57.22
C PHE A 14 -0.12 -25.31 -56.95
N MET A 15 -0.97 -24.70 -56.13
CA MET A 15 -0.78 -23.32 -55.70
C MET A 15 0.41 -23.28 -54.75
N THR A 16 1.41 -22.47 -55.07
CA THR A 16 2.57 -22.23 -54.20
C THR A 16 2.27 -21.07 -53.24
N GLU A 17 3.01 -20.98 -52.14
CA GLU A 17 2.88 -19.87 -51.19
C GLU A 17 3.10 -18.50 -51.86
N ALA A 18 3.99 -18.45 -52.85
CA ALA A 18 4.23 -17.27 -53.68
C ALA A 18 3.01 -16.82 -54.50
N ASP A 19 2.13 -17.75 -54.90
CA ASP A 19 0.89 -17.45 -55.63
C ASP A 19 -0.18 -16.82 -54.72
N ILE A 20 -0.08 -16.99 -53.41
CA ILE A 20 -0.97 -16.40 -52.39
C ILE A 20 -0.47 -15.03 -51.96
N VAL A 21 0.83 -14.92 -51.70
CA VAL A 21 1.46 -13.77 -51.05
C VAL A 21 1.83 -12.66 -52.06
N GLY A 22 2.03 -13.01 -53.34
CA GLY A 22 2.55 -12.11 -54.36
C GLY A 22 4.04 -11.77 -54.16
N GLU A 23 4.66 -11.05 -55.11
CA GLU A 23 6.07 -10.58 -55.03
C GLU A 23 6.30 -9.45 -54.00
N LYS A 24 5.49 -9.36 -52.94
CA LYS A 24 5.74 -8.46 -51.82
C LYS A 24 6.22 -9.31 -50.65
N GLU A 25 7.47 -9.09 -50.23
CA GLU A 25 7.89 -9.45 -48.88
C GLU A 25 6.84 -8.92 -47.91
N VAL A 26 6.20 -9.81 -47.15
CA VAL A 26 5.32 -9.43 -46.05
C VAL A 26 6.24 -8.86 -44.98
N ASP A 27 6.42 -7.55 -45.03
CA ASP A 27 7.14 -6.81 -43.99
C ASP A 27 6.32 -6.95 -42.70
N HIS A 28 6.74 -7.87 -41.83
CA HIS A 28 6.13 -8.06 -40.53
C HIS A 28 6.46 -6.82 -39.69
N ASP A 29 5.48 -5.93 -39.54
CA ASP A 29 5.58 -4.76 -38.67
C ASP A 29 5.55 -5.21 -37.20
N GLU A 30 6.71 -5.61 -36.69
CA GLU A 30 6.92 -6.08 -35.31
C GLU A 30 6.58 -4.99 -34.27
N GLU A 31 6.63 -3.71 -34.65
CA GLU A 31 6.22 -2.60 -33.79
C GLU A 31 4.70 -2.50 -33.69
N ALA A 32 3.98 -2.72 -34.81
CA ALA A 32 2.53 -2.71 -34.83
C ALA A 32 1.92 -3.97 -34.16
N PHE A 33 2.55 -5.13 -34.35
CA PHE A 33 2.07 -6.42 -33.84
C PHE A 33 3.17 -7.16 -33.07
N PRO A 34 3.52 -6.70 -31.86
CA PRO A 34 4.63 -7.28 -31.11
C PRO A 34 4.28 -8.68 -30.57
N ASP A 35 5.29 -9.54 -30.43
CA ASP A 35 5.13 -10.87 -29.81
C ASP A 35 4.89 -10.79 -28.29
N ARG A 36 5.23 -9.65 -27.68
CA ARG A 36 5.14 -9.43 -26.24
C ARG A 36 4.72 -8.01 -25.91
N ILE A 37 4.05 -7.85 -24.77
CA ILE A 37 3.74 -6.56 -24.17
C ILE A 37 4.18 -6.54 -22.71
N GLU A 38 4.60 -5.38 -22.24
CA GLU A 38 4.94 -5.16 -20.84
C GLU A 38 3.70 -4.72 -20.06
N MET A 39 3.36 -5.46 -19.01
CA MET A 39 2.26 -5.13 -18.10
C MET A 39 2.77 -5.22 -16.66
N ASP A 40 2.72 -4.09 -15.94
CA ASP A 40 3.20 -3.97 -14.55
C ASP A 40 4.61 -4.57 -14.31
N GLY A 41 5.52 -4.38 -15.27
CA GLY A 41 6.92 -4.82 -15.21
C GLY A 41 7.17 -6.25 -15.70
N GLU A 42 6.14 -6.97 -16.16
CA GLU A 42 6.25 -8.33 -16.69
C GLU A 42 6.00 -8.36 -18.20
N ALA A 43 6.85 -9.10 -18.93
CA ALA A 43 6.72 -9.27 -20.37
C ALA A 43 5.80 -10.46 -20.70
N LEU A 44 4.56 -10.17 -21.09
CA LEU A 44 3.52 -11.15 -21.42
C LEU A 44 3.52 -11.48 -22.91
N GLN A 45 3.30 -12.75 -23.25
CA GLN A 45 3.27 -13.21 -24.64
C GLN A 45 1.92 -12.92 -25.29
N LEU A 46 1.95 -12.48 -26.54
CA LEU A 46 0.77 -12.31 -27.38
C LEU A 46 0.64 -13.44 -28.40
N SER A 47 -0.59 -13.70 -28.82
CA SER A 47 -0.90 -14.52 -29.98
C SER A 47 -2.02 -13.87 -30.79
N TYR A 48 -1.87 -13.90 -32.11
CA TYR A 48 -2.79 -13.28 -33.06
C TYR A 48 -3.51 -14.37 -33.85
N SER A 49 -4.81 -14.19 -34.03
CA SER A 49 -5.65 -15.07 -34.85
C SER A 49 -6.58 -14.21 -35.69
N PHE A 50 -6.64 -14.48 -36.99
CA PHE A 50 -7.63 -13.86 -37.88
C PHE A 50 -8.67 -14.90 -38.26
N ARG A 51 -9.71 -15.00 -37.43
CA ARG A 51 -10.82 -15.94 -37.56
C ARG A 51 -12.16 -15.25 -37.28
N PRO A 52 -12.62 -14.36 -38.18
CA PRO A 52 -13.83 -13.58 -37.97
C PRO A 52 -15.02 -14.43 -37.48
N GLY A 53 -15.57 -14.05 -36.33
CA GLY A 53 -16.72 -14.71 -35.70
C GLY A 53 -16.40 -15.90 -34.77
N GLN A 54 -15.12 -16.25 -34.58
CA GLN A 54 -14.69 -17.21 -33.55
C GLN A 54 -14.32 -16.50 -32.25
N ASP A 55 -14.43 -17.21 -31.11
CA ASP A 55 -14.05 -16.64 -29.81
C ASP A 55 -12.55 -16.34 -29.71
N ASP A 56 -11.69 -17.00 -30.48
CA ASP A 56 -10.24 -16.78 -30.47
C ASP A 56 -9.77 -15.68 -31.43
N ASP A 57 -10.69 -14.95 -32.09
CA ASP A 57 -10.38 -13.90 -33.06
C ASP A 57 -9.74 -12.65 -32.44
N GLY A 58 -8.77 -12.06 -33.14
CA GLY A 58 -8.01 -10.89 -32.71
C GLY A 58 -6.77 -11.22 -31.88
N VAL A 59 -6.44 -10.34 -30.93
CA VAL A 59 -5.26 -10.45 -30.07
C VAL A 59 -5.59 -11.13 -28.74
N THR A 60 -4.79 -12.15 -28.40
CA THR A 60 -4.85 -12.82 -27.10
C THR A 60 -3.56 -12.59 -26.32
N VAL A 61 -3.67 -12.09 -25.09
CA VAL A 61 -2.57 -12.03 -24.13
C VAL A 61 -2.57 -13.27 -23.26
N LYS A 62 -1.40 -13.92 -23.18
CA LYS A 62 -1.17 -15.09 -22.32
C LYS A 62 -0.68 -14.63 -20.97
N VAL A 63 -1.56 -14.73 -19.98
CA VAL A 63 -1.31 -14.27 -18.61
C VAL A 63 -1.04 -15.49 -17.73
N PRO A 64 0.15 -15.62 -17.11
CA PRO A 64 0.36 -16.67 -16.13
C PRO A 64 -0.63 -16.54 -14.98
N TYR A 65 -1.16 -17.66 -14.47
CA TYR A 65 -2.17 -17.67 -13.39
C TYR A 65 -1.82 -16.72 -12.22
N LYS A 66 -0.57 -16.73 -11.74
CA LYS A 66 -0.09 -15.86 -10.66
C LYS A 66 -0.21 -14.35 -10.92
N PHE A 67 -0.36 -13.94 -12.18
CA PHE A 67 -0.43 -12.55 -12.59
C PHE A 67 -1.85 -12.08 -12.95
N VAL A 68 -2.83 -13.00 -13.03
CA VAL A 68 -4.18 -12.65 -13.51
C VAL A 68 -4.86 -11.60 -12.63
N HIS A 69 -4.67 -11.64 -11.31
CA HIS A 69 -5.24 -10.66 -10.37
C HIS A 69 -4.56 -9.29 -10.41
N PHE A 70 -3.39 -9.19 -11.05
CA PHE A 70 -2.68 -7.92 -11.23
C PHE A 70 -3.03 -7.26 -12.58
N VAL A 71 -3.66 -7.99 -13.51
CA VAL A 71 -4.10 -7.41 -14.79
C VAL A 71 -5.25 -6.45 -14.52
N ARG A 72 -5.11 -5.23 -15.02
CA ARG A 72 -6.15 -4.19 -14.95
C ARG A 72 -6.92 -4.10 -16.27
N PRO A 73 -8.27 -4.03 -16.26
CA PRO A 73 -9.06 -3.84 -17.48
C PRO A 73 -8.61 -2.64 -18.32
N GLU A 74 -8.20 -1.55 -17.67
CA GLU A 74 -7.78 -0.30 -18.29
C GLU A 74 -6.51 -0.49 -19.13
N THR A 75 -5.62 -1.40 -18.72
CA THR A 75 -4.40 -1.74 -19.47
C THR A 75 -4.73 -2.56 -20.71
N LEU A 76 -5.68 -3.50 -20.61
CA LEU A 76 -6.13 -4.33 -21.73
C LEU A 76 -6.79 -3.50 -22.85
N ASP A 77 -7.41 -2.37 -22.47
CA ASP A 77 -8.06 -1.46 -23.39
C ASP A 77 -7.10 -0.78 -24.39
N TRP A 78 -5.81 -0.70 -24.08
CA TRP A 78 -4.82 -0.11 -24.99
C TRP A 78 -4.51 -0.99 -26.21
N LEU A 79 -4.88 -2.28 -26.19
CA LEU A 79 -4.61 -3.23 -27.27
C LEU A 79 -3.10 -3.24 -27.67
N VAL A 80 -2.83 -3.61 -28.91
CA VAL A 80 -1.53 -3.46 -29.58
C VAL A 80 -1.59 -2.31 -30.58
N PRO A 81 -0.45 -1.68 -30.93
CA PRO A 81 -0.44 -0.50 -31.77
C PRO A 81 -1.15 -0.69 -33.13
N GLY A 82 -1.02 -1.87 -33.74
CA GLY A 82 -1.62 -2.22 -35.04
C GLY A 82 -3.15 -2.26 -35.04
N LEU A 83 -3.79 -2.49 -33.89
CA LEU A 83 -5.26 -2.50 -33.75
C LEU A 83 -5.83 -1.18 -33.22
N LEU A 84 -4.96 -0.29 -32.70
CA LEU A 84 -5.38 0.94 -32.05
C LEU A 84 -6.08 1.89 -33.02
N GLN A 85 -5.56 2.02 -34.25
CA GLN A 85 -6.19 2.84 -35.29
C GLN A 85 -7.62 2.37 -35.58
N GLU A 86 -7.84 1.06 -35.74
CA GLU A 86 -9.16 0.52 -36.05
C GLU A 86 -10.14 0.73 -34.88
N LYS A 87 -9.69 0.52 -33.64
CA LYS A 87 -10.46 0.85 -32.43
C LYS A 87 -10.88 2.31 -32.41
N ILE A 88 -9.96 3.24 -32.69
CA ILE A 88 -10.27 4.68 -32.73
C ILE A 88 -11.23 5.01 -33.88
N VAL A 89 -11.08 4.41 -35.07
CA VAL A 89 -12.04 4.58 -36.17
C VAL A 89 -13.45 4.18 -35.75
N HIS A 90 -13.58 3.03 -35.08
CA HIS A 90 -14.86 2.55 -34.58
C HIS A 90 -15.49 3.55 -33.60
N LEU A 91 -14.72 3.98 -32.60
CA LEU A 91 -15.17 4.93 -31.58
C LEU A 91 -15.58 6.28 -32.19
N LEU A 92 -14.75 6.86 -33.08
CA LEU A 92 -15.06 8.13 -33.75
C LEU A 92 -16.30 8.04 -34.64
N ARG A 93 -16.57 6.88 -35.26
CA ARG A 93 -17.80 6.64 -36.03
C ARG A 93 -19.05 6.60 -35.14
N GLY A 94 -18.91 6.13 -33.91
CA GLY A 94 -19.96 6.08 -32.89
C GLY A 94 -20.33 7.45 -32.31
N LEU A 95 -19.46 8.46 -32.42
CA LEU A 95 -19.74 9.81 -31.91
C LEU A 95 -20.99 10.45 -32.54
N PRO A 96 -21.68 11.36 -31.82
CA PRO A 96 -22.81 12.11 -32.34
C PRO A 96 -22.44 12.82 -33.64
N LYS A 97 -23.39 12.89 -34.59
CA LYS A 97 -23.15 13.45 -35.93
C LYS A 97 -22.52 14.84 -35.90
N ALA A 98 -22.84 15.67 -34.91
CA ALA A 98 -22.26 17.00 -34.74
C ALA A 98 -20.74 16.96 -34.45
N LYS A 99 -20.30 16.07 -33.56
CA LYS A 99 -18.88 15.91 -33.18
C LYS A 99 -18.09 15.12 -34.22
N ARG A 100 -18.67 14.02 -34.74
CA ARG A 100 -18.04 13.16 -35.76
C ARG A 100 -17.61 13.90 -37.03
N LYS A 101 -18.34 14.94 -37.45
CA LYS A 101 -17.98 15.75 -38.63
C LYS A 101 -16.60 16.40 -38.52
N GLN A 102 -16.13 16.69 -37.31
CA GLN A 102 -14.82 17.31 -37.06
C GLN A 102 -13.64 16.37 -37.32
N PHE A 103 -13.90 15.05 -37.43
CA PHE A 103 -12.86 14.04 -37.65
C PHE A 103 -12.86 13.50 -39.08
N VAL A 104 -13.63 14.07 -40.01
CA VAL A 104 -13.69 13.59 -41.39
C VAL A 104 -12.48 14.11 -42.18
N PRO A 105 -11.71 13.26 -42.88
CA PRO A 105 -11.88 11.81 -43.03
C PRO A 105 -11.51 11.01 -41.77
N VAL A 106 -12.44 10.18 -41.27
CA VAL A 106 -12.27 9.44 -40.00
C VAL A 106 -11.02 8.54 -39.98
N PRO A 107 -10.69 7.80 -41.06
CA PRO A 107 -9.48 6.98 -41.08
C PRO A 107 -8.19 7.78 -40.86
N GLU A 108 -8.08 8.97 -41.46
CA GLU A 108 -6.89 9.82 -41.34
C GLU A 108 -6.76 10.44 -39.95
N SER A 109 -7.90 10.90 -39.38
CA SER A 109 -7.92 11.41 -38.01
C SER A 109 -7.54 10.32 -37.00
N ALA A 110 -8.10 9.11 -37.15
CA ALA A 110 -7.80 7.98 -36.29
C ALA A 110 -6.33 7.56 -36.39
N LYS A 111 -5.76 7.53 -37.61
CA LYS A 111 -4.34 7.24 -37.84
C LYS A 111 -3.43 8.23 -37.11
N ARG A 112 -3.74 9.53 -37.20
CA ARG A 112 -3.00 10.58 -36.48
C ARG A 112 -3.09 10.43 -34.97
N ILE A 113 -4.29 10.17 -34.44
CA ILE A 113 -4.50 9.96 -33.01
C ILE A 113 -3.71 8.73 -32.55
N ALA A 114 -3.83 7.59 -33.23
CA ALA A 114 -3.15 6.34 -32.86
C ALA A 114 -1.61 6.50 -32.79
N ALA A 115 -1.02 7.28 -33.69
CA ALA A 115 0.43 7.51 -33.70
C ALA A 115 0.94 8.31 -32.50
N GLU A 116 0.11 9.22 -31.96
CA GLU A 116 0.52 10.19 -30.94
C GLU A 116 -0.08 9.92 -29.55
N LEU A 117 -1.15 9.12 -29.46
CA LEU A 117 -1.81 8.81 -28.19
C LEU A 117 -0.86 8.01 -27.28
N ARG A 118 -0.82 8.36 -25.99
CA ARG A 118 0.01 7.72 -24.97
C ARG A 118 -0.80 7.48 -23.70
N PRO A 119 -0.47 6.46 -22.89
CA PRO A 119 -1.13 6.17 -21.62
C PRO A 119 -0.73 7.16 -20.53
N THR A 120 -1.13 8.42 -20.66
CA THR A 120 -0.85 9.49 -19.70
C THR A 120 -1.95 9.66 -18.63
N GLN A 121 -3.03 8.90 -18.74
CA GLN A 121 -4.21 8.94 -17.87
C GLN A 121 -4.54 7.52 -17.39
N ASP A 122 -5.45 7.41 -16.42
CA ASP A 122 -5.84 6.15 -15.80
C ASP A 122 -6.55 5.18 -16.78
N SER A 123 -7.27 5.69 -17.79
CA SER A 123 -7.93 4.87 -18.82
C SER A 123 -7.66 5.33 -20.26
N PHE A 124 -7.82 4.39 -21.21
CA PHE A 124 -7.68 4.67 -22.65
C PHE A 124 -8.62 5.77 -23.14
N LEU A 125 -9.89 5.72 -22.71
CA LEU A 125 -10.88 6.70 -23.13
C LEU A 125 -10.62 8.09 -22.54
N ASP A 126 -10.12 8.19 -21.31
CA ASP A 126 -9.75 9.48 -20.72
C ASP A 126 -8.57 10.11 -21.49
N ALA A 127 -7.56 9.30 -21.82
CA ALA A 127 -6.44 9.75 -22.65
C ALA A 127 -6.93 10.21 -24.04
N LEU A 128 -7.87 9.48 -24.64
CA LEU A 128 -8.44 9.83 -25.95
C LEU A 128 -9.26 11.11 -25.89
N GLU A 129 -10.13 11.28 -24.90
CA GLU A 129 -10.95 12.48 -24.68
C GLU A 129 -10.06 13.71 -24.47
N HIS A 130 -9.04 13.59 -23.62
CA HIS A 130 -8.06 14.64 -23.37
C HIS A 130 -7.29 15.02 -24.65
N TYR A 131 -6.78 14.03 -25.39
CA TYR A 131 -6.08 14.28 -26.65
C TYR A 131 -6.98 14.96 -27.69
N ILE A 132 -8.25 14.52 -27.80
CA ILE A 132 -9.22 15.12 -28.71
C ILE A 132 -9.49 16.58 -28.34
N LYS A 133 -9.67 16.88 -27.06
CA LYS A 133 -9.90 18.24 -26.57
C LYS A 133 -8.70 19.15 -26.87
N ASP A 134 -7.50 18.70 -26.57
CA ASP A 134 -6.27 19.49 -26.73
C ASP A 134 -5.90 19.73 -28.19
N ARG A 135 -6.06 18.72 -29.05
CA ARG A 135 -5.57 18.78 -30.44
C ARG A 135 -6.63 19.17 -31.47
N PHE A 136 -7.90 18.90 -31.18
CA PHE A 136 -9.01 19.20 -32.08
C PHE A 136 -9.98 20.25 -31.50
N GLY A 137 -9.87 20.62 -30.23
CA GLY A 137 -10.77 21.59 -29.59
C GLY A 137 -12.20 21.08 -29.44
N VAL A 138 -12.41 19.76 -29.54
CA VAL A 138 -13.74 19.14 -29.45
C VAL A 138 -13.90 18.56 -28.05
N ASP A 139 -14.89 19.06 -27.31
CA ASP A 139 -15.22 18.52 -26.00
C ASP A 139 -16.04 17.23 -26.19
N VAL A 140 -15.41 16.08 -25.96
CA VAL A 140 -16.06 14.76 -25.94
C VAL A 140 -16.14 14.32 -24.49
N VAL A 141 -17.35 13.97 -24.04
CA VAL A 141 -17.61 13.44 -22.70
C VAL A 141 -17.98 11.97 -22.81
N ARG A 142 -17.88 11.24 -21.70
CA ARG A 142 -18.14 9.79 -21.65
C ARG A 142 -19.47 9.37 -22.28
N SER A 143 -20.52 10.18 -22.16
CA SER A 143 -21.86 9.91 -22.70
C SER A 143 -22.00 10.12 -24.22
N ASP A 144 -21.00 10.71 -24.88
CA ASP A 144 -20.97 10.82 -26.34
C ASP A 144 -20.53 9.53 -27.03
N TRP A 145 -19.78 8.65 -26.34
CA TRP A 145 -19.41 7.36 -26.90
C TRP A 145 -20.67 6.50 -27.04
N ALA A 146 -20.92 6.01 -28.25
CA ALA A 146 -22.05 5.13 -28.51
C ALA A 146 -22.00 3.89 -27.60
N SER A 147 -23.16 3.40 -27.19
CA SER A 147 -23.28 2.15 -26.43
C SER A 147 -23.07 0.89 -27.28
N ASP A 148 -22.74 1.05 -28.57
CA ASP A 148 -22.43 -0.07 -29.44
C ASP A 148 -21.16 -0.76 -28.94
N PRO A 149 -21.20 -2.08 -28.70
CA PRO A 149 -20.03 -2.80 -28.24
C PRO A 149 -18.95 -2.80 -29.33
N LEU A 150 -17.69 -2.66 -28.89
CA LEU A 150 -16.55 -2.88 -29.78
C LEU A 150 -16.62 -4.32 -30.34
N PRO A 151 -16.29 -4.51 -31.64
CA PRO A 151 -16.07 -5.82 -32.20
C PRO A 151 -15.10 -6.65 -31.35
N ASP A 152 -15.32 -7.95 -31.26
CA ASP A 152 -14.56 -8.83 -30.37
C ASP A 152 -13.04 -8.85 -30.68
N HIS A 153 -12.65 -8.69 -31.95
CA HIS A 153 -11.25 -8.60 -32.35
C HIS A 153 -10.56 -7.29 -31.95
N LEU A 154 -11.34 -6.26 -31.59
CA LEU A 154 -10.88 -4.98 -31.03
C LEU A 154 -10.99 -4.94 -29.49
N ARG A 155 -11.15 -6.10 -28.86
CA ARG A 155 -11.08 -6.29 -27.41
C ARG A 155 -10.00 -7.32 -27.11
N MET A 156 -9.04 -6.96 -26.26
CA MET A 156 -7.97 -7.89 -25.90
C MET A 156 -8.58 -9.11 -25.22
N ARG A 157 -8.24 -10.29 -25.73
CA ARG A 157 -8.65 -11.55 -25.15
C ARG A 157 -7.60 -11.99 -24.14
N VAL A 158 -8.01 -12.41 -22.94
CA VAL A 158 -7.11 -12.93 -21.91
C VAL A 158 -7.14 -14.45 -21.95
N GLN A 159 -5.98 -15.08 -21.99
CA GLN A 159 -5.80 -16.52 -21.81
C GLN A 159 -4.94 -16.75 -20.58
N VAL A 160 -5.52 -17.34 -19.54
CA VAL A 160 -4.78 -17.72 -18.35
C VAL A 160 -4.05 -19.01 -18.63
N VAL A 161 -2.72 -18.98 -18.51
CA VAL A 161 -1.86 -20.13 -18.76
C VAL A 161 -1.22 -20.65 -17.47
N SER A 162 -1.10 -21.97 -17.36
CA SER A 162 -0.32 -22.61 -16.30
C SER A 162 1.18 -22.47 -16.57
N SER A 163 2.02 -22.86 -15.60
CA SER A 163 3.48 -22.90 -15.78
C SER A 163 3.95 -23.86 -16.88
N GLN A 164 3.11 -24.79 -17.31
CA GLN A 164 3.38 -25.71 -18.42
C GLN A 164 2.88 -25.19 -19.78
N GLY A 165 2.39 -23.93 -19.84
CA GLY A 165 1.87 -23.31 -21.06
C GLY A 165 0.48 -23.81 -21.49
N ARG A 166 -0.23 -24.55 -20.63
CA ARG A 166 -1.60 -25.01 -20.91
C ARG A 166 -2.62 -23.93 -20.55
N SER A 167 -3.63 -23.76 -21.39
CA SER A 167 -4.76 -22.87 -21.14
C SER A 167 -5.60 -23.40 -19.98
N VAL A 168 -5.84 -22.57 -18.97
CA VAL A 168 -6.67 -22.87 -17.79
C VAL A 168 -8.08 -22.30 -17.98
N ALA A 169 -8.17 -21.00 -18.26
CA ALA A 169 -9.41 -20.30 -18.58
C ALA A 169 -9.09 -19.19 -19.57
N ALA A 170 -10.08 -18.74 -20.33
CA ALA A 170 -9.80 -17.87 -21.46
C ALA A 170 -11.07 -17.05 -21.84
N GLY A 171 -10.99 -15.72 -21.89
CA GLY A 171 -12.15 -14.87 -22.22
C GLY A 171 -11.80 -13.39 -22.39
N ARG A 172 -12.80 -12.56 -22.73
CA ARG A 172 -12.66 -11.08 -22.91
C ARG A 172 -13.23 -10.25 -21.76
N ASP A 173 -13.92 -10.91 -20.82
CA ASP A 173 -14.41 -10.29 -19.60
C ASP A 173 -13.51 -10.77 -18.45
N LEU A 174 -12.65 -9.87 -17.98
CA LEU A 174 -11.71 -10.20 -16.92
C LEU A 174 -12.41 -10.53 -15.61
N GLN A 175 -13.52 -9.86 -15.28
CA GLN A 175 -14.24 -10.14 -14.04
C GLN A 175 -14.90 -11.52 -14.09
N ALA A 176 -15.57 -11.84 -15.20
CA ALA A 176 -16.17 -13.16 -15.36
C ALA A 176 -15.11 -14.29 -15.34
N LEU A 177 -13.92 -14.03 -15.89
CA LEU A 177 -12.76 -14.92 -15.87
C LEU A 177 -12.25 -15.14 -14.43
N LEU A 178 -12.12 -14.07 -13.65
CA LEU A 178 -11.72 -14.16 -12.24
C LEU A 178 -12.77 -14.92 -11.42
N ASP A 179 -14.06 -14.62 -11.60
CA ASP A 179 -15.15 -15.33 -10.93
C ASP A 179 -15.19 -16.83 -11.31
N GLU A 180 -14.81 -17.19 -12.54
CA GLU A 180 -14.66 -18.58 -12.97
C GLU A 180 -13.48 -19.27 -12.29
N LEU A 181 -12.33 -18.59 -12.18
CA LEU A 181 -11.14 -19.10 -11.52
C LEU A 181 -11.36 -19.26 -10.00
N ASP A 182 -12.02 -18.30 -9.36
CA ASP A 182 -12.37 -18.34 -7.94
C ASP A 182 -13.41 -19.43 -7.63
N ARG A 183 -14.36 -19.69 -8.54
CA ARG A 183 -15.29 -20.84 -8.43
C ARG A 183 -14.61 -22.18 -8.72
N HIS A 184 -13.53 -22.16 -9.48
CA HIS A 184 -12.64 -23.29 -9.71
C HIS A 184 -11.57 -23.44 -8.62
N ASP A 185 -11.70 -22.79 -7.46
CA ASP A 185 -11.05 -23.15 -6.19
C ASP A 185 -11.46 -24.59 -5.84
N THR A 186 -10.73 -25.52 -6.46
CA THR A 186 -11.09 -26.93 -6.59
C THR A 186 -11.21 -27.54 -5.21
N SER A 187 -12.15 -28.48 -5.04
CA SER A 187 -12.25 -29.27 -3.80
C SER A 187 -10.93 -29.96 -3.38
N GLU A 188 -9.94 -30.04 -4.28
CA GLU A 188 -8.59 -30.52 -4.03
C GLU A 188 -7.67 -29.44 -3.41
N GLU A 189 -7.75 -28.17 -3.81
CA GLU A 189 -7.02 -27.08 -3.17
C GLU A 189 -7.50 -26.88 -1.73
N SER A 190 -8.81 -26.78 -1.52
CA SER A 190 -9.38 -26.67 -0.18
C SER A 190 -9.02 -27.86 0.72
N LYS A 191 -8.92 -29.08 0.18
CA LYS A 191 -8.45 -30.27 0.92
C LYS A 191 -6.95 -30.22 1.20
N ALA A 192 -6.12 -29.86 0.23
CA ALA A 192 -4.68 -29.76 0.42
C ALA A 192 -4.30 -28.65 1.42
N TRP A 193 -5.03 -27.54 1.42
CA TRP A 193 -4.91 -26.50 2.45
C TRP A 193 -5.34 -27.02 3.82
N ALA A 194 -6.45 -27.77 3.92
CA ALA A 194 -6.87 -28.36 5.19
C ALA A 194 -5.85 -29.38 5.74
N GLU A 195 -5.26 -30.20 4.86
CA GLU A 195 -4.21 -31.16 5.23
C GLU A 195 -2.90 -30.45 5.65
N ALA A 196 -2.47 -29.42 4.90
CA ALA A 196 -1.29 -28.64 5.24
C ALA A 196 -1.50 -27.84 6.54
N LEU A 197 -2.68 -27.28 6.77
CA LEU A 197 -3.04 -26.67 8.05
C LEU A 197 -2.93 -27.69 9.18
N ALA A 198 -3.52 -28.87 9.04
CA ALA A 198 -3.44 -29.92 10.06
C ALA A 198 -2.00 -30.41 10.32
N GLN A 199 -1.12 -30.37 9.33
CA GLN A 199 0.29 -30.74 9.49
C GLN A 199 1.10 -29.67 10.23
N TRP A 200 0.80 -28.39 9.99
CA TRP A 200 1.54 -27.25 10.55
C TRP A 200 0.95 -26.70 11.84
N GLU A 201 -0.32 -27.00 12.14
CA GLU A 201 -0.94 -26.68 13.41
C GLU A 201 -0.30 -27.52 14.54
N SER A 202 0.70 -26.92 15.19
CA SER A 202 1.31 -27.49 16.38
C SER A 202 0.39 -27.34 17.59
N GLY A 203 0.58 -28.19 18.59
CA GLY A 203 -0.02 -27.98 19.92
C GLY A 203 0.39 -26.65 20.55
N GLU A 204 -0.30 -26.28 21.64
CA GLU A 204 -0.07 -25.06 22.41
C GLU A 204 1.41 -24.82 22.74
N LEU A 205 1.93 -23.70 22.26
CA LEU A 205 3.25 -23.18 22.59
C LEU A 205 3.17 -22.34 23.86
N ARG A 206 3.93 -22.74 24.87
CA ARG A 206 4.18 -21.94 26.09
C ARG A 206 5.52 -21.21 26.03
N GLY A 207 6.44 -21.69 25.22
CA GLY A 207 7.71 -21.07 24.92
C GLY A 207 8.13 -21.49 23.51
N TRP A 208 9.33 -21.13 23.09
CA TRP A 208 9.80 -21.52 21.77
C TRP A 208 10.14 -23.01 21.68
N SER A 209 9.20 -23.82 21.18
CA SER A 209 9.38 -25.27 21.00
C SER A 209 9.01 -25.77 19.60
N CYS A 210 8.77 -24.86 18.64
CA CYS A 210 8.33 -25.18 17.28
C CYS A 210 9.46 -25.33 16.25
N GLY A 211 10.73 -25.20 16.67
CA GLY A 211 11.87 -25.19 15.75
C GLY A 211 11.99 -23.88 14.96
N ASP A 212 12.74 -23.90 13.86
CA ASP A 212 12.87 -22.75 12.97
C ASP A 212 11.80 -22.84 11.89
N LEU A 213 10.92 -21.82 11.83
CA LEU A 213 9.86 -21.77 10.84
C LEU A 213 10.42 -21.25 9.50
N PRO A 214 10.22 -21.98 8.39
CA PRO A 214 10.67 -21.52 7.09
C PRO A 214 9.85 -20.32 6.62
N GLU A 215 10.43 -19.48 5.74
CA GLU A 215 9.74 -18.28 5.22
C GLU A 215 8.47 -18.62 4.42
N ARG A 216 8.43 -19.80 3.81
CA ARG A 216 7.27 -20.33 3.07
C ARG A 216 7.39 -21.85 2.95
N VAL A 217 6.25 -22.50 2.78
CA VAL A 217 6.14 -23.95 2.54
C VAL A 217 5.26 -24.18 1.33
N GLU A 218 5.61 -25.16 0.51
CA GLU A 218 4.76 -25.56 -0.60
C GLU A 218 3.60 -26.40 -0.04
N VAL A 219 2.36 -25.94 -0.24
CA VAL A 219 1.13 -26.58 0.23
C VAL A 219 0.63 -27.58 -0.80
N THR A 220 0.56 -27.16 -2.06
CA THR A 220 0.09 -28.01 -3.16
C THR A 220 0.68 -27.52 -4.48
N LYS A 221 0.41 -28.26 -5.56
CA LYS A 221 0.69 -27.82 -6.94
C LYS A 221 -0.58 -27.81 -7.76
N ILE A 222 -1.00 -26.64 -8.23
CA ILE A 222 -2.15 -26.49 -9.12
C ILE A 222 -1.65 -26.32 -10.55
N GLY A 223 -1.99 -27.26 -11.43
CA GLY A 223 -1.52 -27.22 -12.83
C GLY A 223 0.02 -27.21 -12.97
N GLY A 224 0.75 -27.74 -11.98
CA GLY A 224 2.22 -27.71 -11.92
C GLY A 224 2.83 -26.43 -11.32
N VAL A 225 2.03 -25.49 -10.82
CA VAL A 225 2.47 -24.28 -10.11
C VAL A 225 2.41 -24.53 -8.60
N PRO A 226 3.50 -24.30 -7.84
CA PRO A 226 3.48 -24.43 -6.38
C PRO A 226 2.63 -23.32 -5.75
N VAL A 227 1.65 -23.72 -4.93
CA VAL A 227 0.91 -22.84 -4.02
C VAL A 227 1.65 -22.84 -2.70
N TYR A 228 2.00 -21.66 -2.21
CA TYR A 228 2.75 -21.50 -0.96
C TYR A 228 1.84 -21.10 0.19
N GLY A 229 2.14 -21.61 1.38
CA GLY A 229 1.68 -21.07 2.64
C GLY A 229 2.84 -20.49 3.43
N PHE A 230 2.51 -19.57 4.34
CA PHE A 230 3.46 -18.83 5.16
C PHE A 230 3.27 -19.25 6.62
N PRO A 231 4.18 -20.05 7.20
CA PRO A 231 4.10 -20.41 8.60
C PRO A 231 4.23 -19.17 9.50
N GLY A 232 3.39 -19.09 10.51
CA GLY A 232 3.41 -18.02 11.49
C GLY A 232 2.87 -18.48 12.85
N LEU A 233 2.85 -17.56 13.81
CA LEU A 233 2.28 -17.78 15.13
C LEU A 233 0.86 -17.20 15.17
N GLY A 234 -0.12 -17.98 15.61
CA GLY A 234 -1.48 -17.55 15.87
C GLY A 234 -1.79 -17.53 17.37
N ARG A 235 -2.81 -16.76 17.78
CA ARG A 235 -3.36 -16.77 19.14
C ARG A 235 -4.75 -17.40 19.16
N GLU A 236 -4.95 -18.34 20.07
CA GLU A 236 -6.25 -18.96 20.38
C GLU A 236 -6.58 -18.77 21.86
N GLY A 237 -7.18 -17.63 22.18
CA GLY A 237 -7.29 -17.15 23.56
C GLY A 237 -5.90 -16.85 24.12
N GLU A 238 -5.55 -17.52 25.22
CA GLU A 238 -4.24 -17.42 25.89
C GLU A 238 -3.17 -18.34 25.28
N ARG A 239 -3.53 -19.13 24.27
CA ARG A 239 -2.64 -20.14 23.67
C ARG A 239 -2.00 -19.60 22.41
N VAL A 240 -0.70 -19.85 22.24
CA VAL A 240 0.01 -19.58 20.98
C VAL A 240 0.12 -20.90 20.22
N VAL A 241 -0.13 -20.89 18.92
CA VAL A 241 -0.03 -22.08 18.05
C VAL A 241 0.74 -21.71 16.79
N VAL A 242 1.44 -22.66 16.18
CA VAL A 242 1.90 -22.49 14.79
C VAL A 242 0.69 -22.63 13.89
N ARG A 243 0.55 -21.74 12.90
CA ARG A 243 -0.51 -21.80 11.89
C ARG A 243 0.07 -21.44 10.52
N LEU A 244 -0.56 -21.96 9.48
CA LEU A 244 -0.22 -21.63 8.10
C LEU A 244 -1.18 -20.55 7.57
N TYR A 245 -0.62 -19.52 6.94
CA TYR A 245 -1.39 -18.41 6.36
C TYR A 245 -1.26 -18.41 4.83
N LYS A 246 -2.29 -17.93 4.14
CA LYS A 246 -2.29 -17.77 2.66
C LYS A 246 -1.43 -16.59 2.21
N ASP A 247 -1.37 -15.54 3.03
CA ASP A 247 -0.64 -14.30 2.74
C ASP A 247 0.50 -14.07 3.75
N ARG A 248 1.62 -13.52 3.25
CA ARG A 248 2.81 -13.24 4.06
C ARG A 248 2.56 -12.12 5.07
N ALA A 249 1.86 -11.05 4.68
CA ALA A 249 1.59 -9.93 5.58
C ALA A 249 0.62 -10.35 6.71
N ASP A 250 -0.33 -11.23 6.41
CA ASP A 250 -1.17 -11.88 7.43
C ASP A 250 -0.35 -12.72 8.41
N ALA A 251 0.54 -13.58 7.89
CA ALA A 251 1.43 -14.38 8.72
C ALA A 251 2.27 -13.49 9.64
N GLU A 252 2.89 -12.45 9.11
CA GLU A 252 3.72 -11.53 9.87
C GLU A 252 2.89 -10.81 10.94
N ARG A 253 1.74 -10.25 10.58
CA ARG A 253 0.87 -9.49 11.49
C ARG A 253 0.39 -10.33 12.67
N GLU A 254 -0.13 -11.53 12.42
CA GLU A 254 -0.60 -12.41 13.49
C GLU A 254 0.58 -12.96 14.31
N SER A 255 1.71 -13.25 13.65
CA SER A 255 2.93 -13.70 14.34
C SER A 255 3.45 -12.68 15.35
N ARG A 256 3.30 -11.37 15.09
CA ARG A 256 3.68 -10.34 16.08
C ARG A 256 2.92 -10.51 17.40
N LYS A 257 1.61 -10.81 17.32
CA LYS A 257 0.78 -11.04 18.50
C LYS A 257 1.17 -12.34 19.20
N GLY A 258 1.45 -13.40 18.45
CA GLY A 258 1.92 -14.67 19.01
C GLY A 258 3.28 -14.55 19.70
N LEU A 259 4.23 -13.84 19.08
CA LEU A 259 5.55 -13.55 19.67
C LEU A 259 5.43 -12.78 20.98
N LEU A 260 4.56 -11.77 21.03
CA LEU A 260 4.29 -11.01 22.25
C LEU A 260 3.88 -11.95 23.41
N SER A 261 2.92 -12.83 23.17
CA SER A 261 2.46 -13.79 24.20
C SER A 261 3.53 -14.81 24.62
N LEU A 262 4.42 -15.21 23.69
CA LEU A 262 5.58 -16.04 24.06
C LEU A 262 6.59 -15.26 24.90
N TYR A 263 6.84 -13.99 24.59
CA TYR A 263 7.70 -13.14 25.42
C TYR A 263 7.12 -12.86 26.80
N GLU A 264 5.82 -12.64 26.91
CA GLU A 264 5.13 -12.48 28.20
C GLU A 264 5.37 -13.67 29.13
N ASN A 265 5.41 -14.90 28.57
CA ASN A 265 5.71 -16.09 29.35
C ASN A 265 7.21 -16.24 29.65
N GLU A 266 8.08 -16.02 28.66
CA GLU A 266 9.54 -16.12 28.81
C GLU A 266 10.10 -15.10 29.81
N LEU A 267 9.51 -13.91 29.87
CA LEU A 267 9.95 -12.78 30.71
C LEU A 267 9.02 -12.56 31.92
N LYS A 268 8.25 -13.58 32.31
CA LYS A 268 7.23 -13.47 33.35
C LYS A 268 7.75 -12.93 34.68
N CYS A 269 8.97 -13.31 35.08
CA CYS A 269 9.58 -12.84 36.32
C CYS A 269 9.93 -11.35 36.25
N GLU A 270 10.51 -10.92 35.12
CA GLU A 270 10.92 -9.55 34.86
C GLU A 270 9.70 -8.63 34.73
N LEU A 271 8.64 -9.07 34.04
CA LEU A 271 7.36 -8.34 33.98
C LEU A 271 6.70 -8.21 35.35
N LYS A 272 6.77 -9.26 36.19
CA LYS A 272 6.29 -9.16 37.58
C LYS A 272 7.07 -8.13 38.40
N THR A 273 8.39 -8.06 38.20
CA THR A 273 9.24 -7.02 38.82
C THR A 273 8.84 -5.64 38.31
N LEU A 274 8.67 -5.46 37.00
CA LEU A 274 8.19 -4.20 36.41
C LEU A 274 6.86 -3.75 37.04
N CYS A 275 5.87 -4.65 37.15
CA CYS A 275 4.60 -4.36 37.83
C CYS A 275 4.78 -3.94 39.29
N SER A 276 5.77 -4.49 40.00
CA SER A 276 6.08 -4.10 41.37
C SER A 276 6.72 -2.71 41.43
N GLU A 277 7.68 -2.43 40.56
CA GLU A 277 8.37 -1.13 40.48
C GLU A 277 7.40 -0.01 40.07
N LEU A 278 6.45 -0.28 39.18
CA LEU A 278 5.43 0.70 38.78
C LEU A 278 4.47 1.10 39.90
N ARG A 279 4.46 0.38 41.04
CA ARG A 279 3.71 0.83 42.24
C ARG A 279 4.30 2.08 42.86
N ASP A 280 5.59 2.36 42.65
CA ASP A 280 6.22 3.58 43.13
C ASP A 280 5.66 4.83 42.44
N LEU A 281 4.97 4.67 41.29
CA LEU A 281 4.24 5.76 40.64
C LEU A 281 3.14 6.32 41.54
N ASP A 282 2.61 5.57 42.51
CA ASP A 282 1.58 6.04 43.45
C ASP A 282 1.99 7.35 44.15
N ARG A 283 3.28 7.60 44.32
CA ARG A 283 3.83 8.87 44.86
C ARG A 283 3.51 10.10 43.99
N LEU A 284 3.22 9.90 42.71
CA LEU A 284 2.89 10.93 41.72
C LEU A 284 1.37 11.12 41.55
N ASN A 285 0.53 10.52 42.40
CA ASN A 285 -0.92 10.52 42.24
C ASN A 285 -1.54 11.92 42.07
N LEU A 286 -1.06 12.92 42.81
CA LEU A 286 -1.52 14.31 42.71
C LEU A 286 -1.21 14.93 41.34
N LEU A 287 -0.21 14.41 40.62
CA LEU A 287 0.18 14.90 39.31
C LEU A 287 -0.61 14.22 38.19
N TYR A 288 -0.87 12.91 38.29
CA TYR A 288 -1.57 12.18 37.22
C TYR A 288 -3.10 12.07 37.40
N GLN A 289 -3.67 12.54 38.51
CA GLN A 289 -5.11 12.47 38.77
C GLN A 289 -6.02 12.96 37.61
N PRO A 290 -5.65 13.99 36.81
CA PRO A 290 -6.43 14.38 35.63
C PRO A 290 -6.56 13.30 34.55
N PHE A 291 -5.63 12.32 34.52
CA PHE A 291 -5.54 11.29 33.49
C PHE A 291 -6.23 9.97 33.87
N GLY A 292 -6.51 9.74 35.16
CA GLY A 292 -7.21 8.52 35.60
C GLY A 292 -7.05 8.22 37.09
N SER A 293 -7.67 7.13 37.53
CA SER A 293 -7.44 6.59 38.88
C SER A 293 -6.03 5.99 38.99
N THR A 294 -5.53 5.79 40.21
CA THR A 294 -4.23 5.14 40.45
C THR A 294 -4.13 3.75 39.80
N GLU A 295 -5.22 2.98 39.83
CA GLU A 295 -5.24 1.64 39.24
C GLU A 295 -5.18 1.71 37.71
N ASP A 296 -6.07 2.49 37.10
CA ASP A 296 -6.13 2.66 35.63
C ASP A 296 -4.82 3.20 35.09
N PHE A 297 -4.19 4.13 35.81
CA PHE A 297 -2.94 4.76 35.36
C PHE A 297 -1.76 3.79 35.41
N ARG A 298 -1.69 2.91 36.42
CA ARG A 298 -0.65 1.87 36.48
C ARG A 298 -0.81 0.84 35.38
N GLU A 299 -2.03 0.39 35.12
CA GLU A 299 -2.31 -0.52 34.01
C GLU A 299 -1.93 0.12 32.66
N LEU A 300 -2.30 1.39 32.46
CA LEU A 300 -1.92 2.15 31.28
C LEU A 300 -0.40 2.30 31.13
N ALA A 301 0.32 2.58 32.22
CA ALA A 301 1.78 2.66 32.22
C ALA A 301 2.43 1.30 31.87
N LEU A 302 1.90 0.20 32.42
CA LEU A 302 2.37 -1.14 32.10
C LEU A 302 2.20 -1.44 30.61
N THR A 303 0.98 -1.28 30.07
CA THR A 303 0.70 -1.51 28.64
C THR A 303 1.56 -0.64 27.73
N HIS A 304 1.82 0.61 28.12
CA HIS A 304 2.69 1.51 27.37
C HIS A 304 4.14 0.98 27.31
N LEU A 305 4.69 0.53 28.43
CA LEU A 305 6.05 -0.01 28.50
C LEU A 305 6.18 -1.36 27.80
N GLU A 306 5.19 -2.25 27.94
CA GLU A 306 5.14 -3.52 27.20
C GLU A 306 5.13 -3.28 25.69
N SER A 307 4.29 -2.33 25.23
CA SER A 307 4.25 -1.95 23.81
C SER A 307 5.62 -1.49 23.31
N HIS A 308 6.32 -0.65 24.07
CA HIS A 308 7.67 -0.19 23.73
C HIS A 308 8.71 -1.33 23.68
N ILE A 309 8.66 -2.25 24.64
CA ILE A 309 9.61 -3.38 24.70
C ILE A 309 9.40 -4.31 23.51
N PHE A 310 8.15 -4.60 23.16
CA PHE A 310 7.77 -5.66 22.22
C PHE A 310 7.40 -5.15 20.82
N GLU A 311 7.51 -3.85 20.54
CA GLU A 311 7.18 -3.25 19.24
C GLU A 311 7.96 -3.88 18.06
N ARG A 312 9.21 -4.28 18.33
CA ARG A 312 10.10 -4.87 17.32
C ARG A 312 9.85 -6.38 17.23
N ALA A 313 8.80 -6.77 16.51
CA ALA A 313 8.62 -8.16 16.13
C ALA A 313 9.87 -8.68 15.39
N VAL A 314 10.35 -9.85 15.81
CA VAL A 314 11.58 -10.43 15.28
C VAL A 314 11.25 -11.38 14.13
N PHE A 315 11.81 -11.09 12.96
CA PHE A 315 11.77 -11.96 11.78
C PHE A 315 13.21 -12.21 11.30
N PRO A 316 13.54 -13.40 10.78
CA PRO A 316 12.68 -14.57 10.58
C PRO A 316 12.30 -15.28 11.90
N LEU A 317 11.21 -16.06 11.87
CA LEU A 317 10.68 -16.81 13.01
C LEU A 317 11.56 -18.03 13.33
N THR A 318 12.66 -17.80 14.04
CA THR A 318 13.64 -18.81 14.42
C THR A 318 13.88 -18.81 15.92
N ALA A 319 14.34 -19.94 16.47
CA ALA A 319 14.68 -20.04 17.89
C ALA A 319 15.73 -19.01 18.28
N LYS A 320 16.74 -18.81 17.42
CA LYS A 320 17.79 -17.81 17.62
C LYS A 320 17.24 -16.39 17.66
N ALA A 321 16.36 -16.04 16.72
CA ALA A 321 15.74 -14.73 16.67
C ALA A 321 14.86 -14.48 17.90
N PHE A 322 14.06 -15.46 18.30
CA PHE A 322 13.24 -15.37 19.51
C PHE A 322 14.09 -15.15 20.76
N LEU A 323 15.09 -16.01 21.01
CA LEU A 323 15.97 -15.92 22.18
C LEU A 323 16.74 -14.60 22.23
N SER A 324 17.28 -14.15 21.09
CA SER A 324 17.95 -12.86 21.00
C SER A 324 17.01 -11.69 21.30
N GLY A 325 15.77 -11.74 20.79
CA GLY A 325 14.75 -10.75 21.12
C GLY A 325 14.36 -10.76 22.61
N ALA A 326 14.25 -11.95 23.22
CA ALA A 326 13.99 -12.09 24.65
C ALA A 326 15.13 -11.50 25.50
N GLU A 327 16.39 -11.73 25.12
CA GLU A 327 17.56 -11.14 25.78
C GLU A 327 17.56 -9.62 25.66
N VAL A 328 17.31 -9.08 24.47
CA VAL A 328 17.22 -7.62 24.26
C VAL A 328 16.07 -7.03 25.08
N ALA A 329 14.90 -7.67 25.10
CA ALA A 329 13.75 -7.24 25.90
C ALA A 329 14.06 -7.29 27.40
N ARG A 330 14.70 -8.36 27.87
CA ARG A 330 15.17 -8.50 29.26
C ARG A 330 16.15 -7.40 29.65
N ASP A 331 17.09 -7.07 28.78
CA ASP A 331 18.04 -5.99 29.01
C ASP A 331 17.37 -4.62 29.00
N ARG A 332 16.37 -4.40 28.12
CA ARG A 332 15.59 -3.17 28.09
C ARG A 332 14.71 -2.99 29.32
N LEU A 333 14.19 -4.07 29.89
CA LEU A 333 13.42 -4.06 31.13
C LEU A 333 14.26 -3.57 32.31
N LYS A 334 15.59 -3.76 32.29
CA LYS A 334 16.48 -3.24 33.32
C LYS A 334 16.39 -1.71 33.36
N GLU A 335 16.09 -1.18 34.54
CA GLU A 335 15.95 0.25 34.81
C GLU A 335 14.81 0.95 34.03
N LEU A 336 13.96 0.20 33.30
CA LEU A 336 12.91 0.81 32.48
C LEU A 336 11.92 1.58 33.34
N ALA A 337 11.44 0.96 34.43
CA ALA A 337 10.52 1.60 35.35
C ALA A 337 11.13 2.86 35.98
N ALA A 338 12.40 2.82 36.36
CA ALA A 338 13.10 3.95 36.95
C ALA A 338 13.23 5.11 35.95
N LYS A 339 13.68 4.84 34.72
CA LYS A 339 13.79 5.83 33.64
C LYS A 339 12.44 6.42 33.27
N PHE A 340 11.42 5.57 33.16
CA PHE A 340 10.05 5.99 32.90
C PHE A 340 9.52 6.89 34.02
N SER A 341 9.70 6.50 35.28
CA SER A 341 9.21 7.25 36.45
C SER A 341 9.83 8.64 36.54
N VAL A 342 11.15 8.77 36.34
CA VAL A 342 11.83 10.07 36.33
C VAL A 342 11.31 10.96 35.20
N ARG A 343 11.17 10.41 33.99
CA ARG A 343 10.67 11.15 32.84
C ARG A 343 9.22 11.57 33.00
N LEU A 344 8.39 10.68 33.52
CA LEU A 344 6.97 10.92 33.77
C LEU A 344 6.78 11.99 34.85
N GLU A 345 7.54 11.93 35.94
CA GLU A 345 7.52 12.95 36.99
C GLU A 345 7.86 14.33 36.43
N GLU A 346 8.92 14.42 35.62
CA GLU A 346 9.29 15.67 34.95
C GLU A 346 8.20 16.16 34.00
N LEU A 347 7.61 15.27 33.19
CA LEU A 347 6.53 15.61 32.26
C LEU A 347 5.30 16.16 32.99
N LEU A 348 4.83 15.45 34.02
CA LEU A 348 3.63 15.84 34.76
C LEU A 348 3.87 17.09 35.62
N ALA A 349 5.09 17.30 36.13
CA ALA A 349 5.44 18.54 36.82
C ALA A 349 5.35 19.75 35.88
N ASN A 350 5.90 19.66 34.66
CA ASN A 350 5.81 20.73 33.65
C ASN A 350 4.35 20.96 33.23
N PHE A 351 3.55 19.90 33.04
CA PHE A 351 2.13 20.03 32.75
C PHE A 351 1.38 20.78 33.86
N ARG A 352 1.61 20.40 35.13
CA ARG A 352 0.97 21.07 36.27
C ARG A 352 1.35 22.55 36.34
N GLU A 353 2.63 22.88 36.15
CA GLU A 353 3.08 24.27 36.13
C GLU A 353 2.36 25.07 35.04
N LEU A 354 2.30 24.54 33.80
CA LEU A 354 1.60 25.19 32.69
C LEU A 354 0.11 25.41 32.98
N LYS A 355 -0.58 24.43 33.57
CA LYS A 355 -2.00 24.55 33.94
C LYS A 355 -2.26 25.55 35.07
N LEU A 356 -1.25 25.85 35.91
CA LEU A 356 -1.35 26.88 36.95
C LEU A 356 -1.00 28.29 36.45
N MET A 357 -0.36 28.42 35.29
CA MET A 357 -0.05 29.72 34.71
C MET A 357 -1.33 30.38 34.18
N PRO A 358 -1.50 31.71 34.36
CA PRO A 358 -2.58 32.42 33.68
C PRO A 358 -2.33 32.39 32.17
N GLU A 359 -3.43 32.38 31.39
CA GLU A 359 -3.37 32.36 29.93
C GLU A 359 -2.53 33.54 29.40
N ALA A 360 -1.36 33.22 28.86
CA ALA A 360 -0.36 34.20 28.44
C ALA A 360 -0.52 34.65 26.98
N TYR A 361 -1.16 33.80 26.17
CA TYR A 361 -1.49 34.03 24.77
C TYR A 361 -2.77 33.25 24.44
N PRO A 362 -3.58 33.71 23.48
CA PRO A 362 -4.81 33.00 23.12
C PRO A 362 -4.46 31.60 22.63
N GLY A 363 -5.11 30.56 23.13
CA GLY A 363 -4.85 29.19 22.65
C GLY A 363 -3.86 28.39 23.51
N MET A 364 -3.36 28.96 24.61
CA MET A 364 -2.36 28.30 25.47
C MET A 364 -2.87 26.99 26.05
N GLU A 365 -4.13 26.93 26.47
CA GLU A 365 -4.72 25.72 27.02
C GLU A 365 -4.81 24.61 25.96
N GLN A 366 -5.20 24.95 24.73
CA GLN A 366 -5.24 24.03 23.59
C GLN A 366 -3.85 23.49 23.25
N ASP A 367 -2.81 24.34 23.32
CA ASP A 367 -1.43 23.91 23.11
C ASP A 367 -0.95 22.91 24.18
N VAL A 368 -1.37 23.09 25.43
CA VAL A 368 -1.07 22.14 26.52
C VAL A 368 -1.81 20.81 26.32
N ASP A 369 -3.11 20.86 26.02
CA ASP A 369 -3.93 19.66 25.85
C ASP A 369 -3.53 18.85 24.61
N ARG A 370 -3.07 19.52 23.56
CA ARG A 370 -2.50 18.88 22.35
C ARG A 370 -1.22 18.11 22.65
N LEU A 371 -0.34 18.65 23.50
CA LEU A 371 0.92 17.98 23.87
C LEU A 371 0.71 16.82 24.84
N LEU A 372 -0.28 16.90 25.73
CA LEU A 372 -0.56 15.88 26.73
C LEU A 372 -2.07 15.60 26.85
N PRO A 373 -2.66 14.89 25.87
CA PRO A 373 -4.06 14.55 25.90
C PRO A 373 -4.38 13.56 27.03
N LYS A 374 -5.66 13.41 27.38
CA LYS A 374 -6.09 12.54 28.50
C LYS A 374 -5.55 11.11 28.43
N ALA A 375 -5.41 10.56 27.22
CA ALA A 375 -4.88 9.22 26.98
C ALA A 375 -3.43 9.23 26.43
N PHE A 376 -2.59 10.18 26.86
CA PHE A 376 -1.27 10.40 26.23
C PHE A 376 -0.38 9.16 26.15
N LEU A 377 -0.37 8.28 27.16
CA LEU A 377 0.42 7.04 27.13
C LEU A 377 -0.06 6.02 26.05
N ARG A 378 -1.27 6.19 25.50
CA ARG A 378 -1.75 5.38 24.36
C ARG A 378 -1.34 5.94 23.01
N VAL A 379 -1.03 7.25 22.94
CA VAL A 379 -0.87 7.97 21.67
C VAL A 379 0.57 8.42 21.45
N ILE A 380 1.29 8.73 22.53
CA ILE A 380 2.67 9.19 22.47
C ILE A 380 3.60 7.97 22.62
N PRO A 381 4.47 7.67 21.65
CA PRO A 381 5.48 6.63 21.78
C PRO A 381 6.45 6.91 22.93
N TYR A 382 6.95 5.86 23.59
CA TYR A 382 7.85 5.98 24.74
C TYR A 382 9.11 6.82 24.42
N GLU A 383 9.65 6.66 23.22
CA GLU A 383 10.82 7.38 22.71
C GLU A 383 10.57 8.89 22.68
N ARG A 384 9.34 9.30 22.40
CA ARG A 384 8.92 10.70 22.26
C ARG A 384 8.57 11.37 23.58
N LEU A 385 8.43 10.63 24.69
CA LEU A 385 8.14 11.24 26.00
C LEU A 385 9.17 12.31 26.39
N GLY A 386 10.46 12.13 26.03
CA GLY A 386 11.50 13.11 26.28
C GLY A 386 11.35 14.38 25.44
N ASP A 387 10.92 14.22 24.18
CA ASP A 387 10.60 15.36 23.31
C ASP A 387 9.40 16.14 23.84
N VAL A 388 8.37 15.46 24.36
CA VAL A 388 7.18 16.11 24.92
C VAL A 388 7.54 16.94 26.16
N VAL A 389 8.43 16.45 27.03
CA VAL A 389 8.98 17.26 28.14
C VAL A 389 9.61 18.55 27.62
N ARG A 390 10.42 18.46 26.55
CA ARG A 390 11.05 19.63 25.91
C ARG A 390 10.00 20.55 25.29
N TYR A 391 8.96 20.02 24.67
CA TYR A 391 7.85 20.83 24.11
C TYR A 391 7.08 21.57 25.20
N MET A 392 6.83 20.94 26.35
CA MET A 392 6.23 21.62 27.50
C MET A 392 7.10 22.77 28.02
N LYS A 393 8.42 22.54 28.13
CA LYS A 393 9.38 23.60 28.48
C LYS A 393 9.36 24.75 27.46
N ALA A 394 9.24 24.44 26.17
CA ALA A 394 9.11 25.43 25.11
C ALA A 394 7.81 26.26 25.24
N LEU A 395 6.68 25.63 25.56
CA LEU A 395 5.43 26.34 25.82
C LEU A 395 5.54 27.27 27.03
N ARG A 396 6.25 26.86 28.08
CA ARG A 396 6.48 27.70 29.27
C ARG A 396 7.30 28.94 28.90
N GLN A 397 8.41 28.76 28.16
CA GLN A 397 9.21 29.89 27.67
C GLN A 397 8.41 30.81 26.73
N ARG A 398 7.57 30.23 25.87
CA ARG A 398 6.64 31.01 25.03
C ARG A 398 5.70 31.84 25.89
N ALA A 399 5.08 31.25 26.90
CA ALA A 399 4.15 31.95 27.79
C ALA A 399 4.83 33.10 28.55
N GLU A 400 6.05 32.90 29.05
CA GLU A 400 6.84 33.98 29.68
C GLU A 400 7.15 35.11 28.69
N ARG A 401 7.57 34.78 27.46
CA ARG A 401 7.89 35.76 26.41
C ARG A 401 6.67 36.50 25.89
N ALA A 402 5.54 35.80 25.74
CA ALA A 402 4.28 36.37 25.27
C ALA A 402 3.74 37.41 26.25
N LYS A 403 3.94 37.24 27.57
CA LYS A 403 3.61 38.26 28.58
C LYS A 403 4.42 39.54 28.42
N LEU A 404 5.69 39.43 28.00
CA LEU A 404 6.59 40.57 27.82
C LEU A 404 6.33 41.30 26.50
N ASP A 405 6.10 40.55 25.42
CA ASP A 405 5.85 41.10 24.08
C ASP A 405 4.78 40.28 23.33
N PRO A 406 3.48 40.58 23.57
CA PRO A 406 2.39 39.91 22.90
C PRO A 406 2.38 40.12 21.38
N GLY A 407 2.94 41.24 20.90
CA GLY A 407 2.99 41.55 19.47
C GLY A 407 3.95 40.61 18.73
N LYS A 408 5.12 40.37 19.31
CA LYS A 408 6.11 39.44 18.76
C LYS A 408 5.67 37.99 18.84
N ASP A 409 4.95 37.57 19.89
CA ASP A 409 4.33 36.23 19.94
C ASP A 409 3.33 36.06 18.79
N ARG A 410 2.44 37.04 18.55
CA ARG A 410 1.48 36.98 17.43
C ARG A 410 2.16 36.83 16.07
N GLN A 411 3.25 37.57 15.80
CA GLN A 411 4.01 37.43 14.55
C GLN A 411 4.65 36.05 14.38
N LYS A 412 5.19 35.48 15.47
CA LYS A 412 5.75 34.13 15.46
C LYS A 412 4.68 33.05 15.28
N ARG A 413 3.54 33.23 15.92
CA ARG A 413 2.38 32.33 15.85
C ARG A 413 1.87 32.16 14.41
N GLN A 414 1.78 33.25 13.65
CA GLN A 414 1.35 33.19 12.24
C GLN A 414 2.21 32.25 11.38
N GLN A 415 3.51 32.14 11.67
CA GLN A 415 4.40 31.24 10.94
C GLN A 415 4.05 29.77 11.16
N VAL A 416 3.53 29.43 12.34
CA VAL A 416 3.20 28.05 12.70
C VAL A 416 1.75 27.70 12.37
N GLU A 417 0.83 28.66 12.49
CA GLU A 417 -0.58 28.47 12.12
C GLU A 417 -0.72 27.99 10.68
N PHE A 418 0.05 28.55 9.75
CA PHE A 418 0.07 28.09 8.35
C PHE A 418 0.24 26.56 8.22
N TYR A 419 1.15 25.96 8.98
CA TYR A 419 1.39 24.51 8.92
C TYR A 419 0.41 23.70 9.77
N GLN A 420 -0.15 24.30 10.81
CA GLN A 420 -1.24 23.68 11.58
C GLN A 420 -2.47 23.51 10.69
N ASP A 421 -2.84 24.53 9.93
CA ASP A 421 -3.99 24.48 9.01
C ASP A 421 -3.79 23.36 7.98
N ARG A 422 -2.57 23.17 7.46
CA ARG A 422 -2.23 22.07 6.55
C ARG A 422 -2.34 20.70 7.19
N LEU A 423 -1.89 20.54 8.44
CA LEU A 423 -2.06 19.29 9.19
C LEU A 423 -3.55 18.96 9.37
N ASP A 424 -4.36 19.95 9.71
CA ASP A 424 -5.80 19.79 9.94
C ASP A 424 -6.53 19.45 8.63
N GLU A 425 -6.20 20.12 7.52
CA GLU A 425 -6.70 19.82 6.17
C GLU A 425 -6.37 18.38 5.75
N LEU A 426 -5.12 17.94 5.95
CA LEU A 426 -4.70 16.59 5.57
C LEU A 426 -5.40 15.54 6.43
N SER A 427 -5.48 15.74 7.74
CA SER A 427 -6.09 14.79 8.67
C SER A 427 -7.55 14.45 8.36
N GLN A 428 -8.26 15.33 7.63
CA GLN A 428 -9.66 15.16 7.24
C GLN A 428 -9.84 14.48 5.87
N ARG A 429 -8.78 14.26 5.09
CA ARG A 429 -8.88 13.64 3.76
C ARG A 429 -9.09 12.13 3.86
N GLU A 430 -10.10 11.61 3.17
CA GLU A 430 -10.40 10.17 3.12
C GLU A 430 -9.27 9.34 2.47
N ASN A 431 -8.53 9.91 1.51
CA ASN A 431 -7.45 9.23 0.78
C ASN A 431 -6.17 8.99 1.59
N ILE A 432 -5.99 9.62 2.76
CA ILE A 432 -4.84 9.34 3.65
C ILE A 432 -4.99 7.97 4.36
N GLY A 433 -6.03 7.20 4.02
CA GLY A 433 -6.28 5.86 4.56
C GLY A 433 -5.13 4.84 4.40
N SER A 434 -4.18 5.06 3.48
CA SER A 434 -3.01 4.19 3.29
C SER A 434 -2.09 4.18 4.52
N ALA A 435 -1.46 3.03 4.81
CA ALA A 435 -0.53 2.92 5.95
C ALA A 435 0.66 3.89 5.83
N SER A 436 1.14 4.10 4.60
CA SER A 436 2.21 5.06 4.28
C SER A 436 1.76 6.51 4.53
N GLY A 437 0.56 6.88 4.08
CA GLY A 437 -0.01 8.21 4.30
C GLY A 437 -0.17 8.54 5.79
N LYS A 438 -0.69 7.60 6.58
CA LYS A 438 -0.80 7.76 8.05
C LYS A 438 0.56 7.94 8.73
N ALA A 439 1.56 7.16 8.33
CA ALA A 439 2.91 7.28 8.86
C ALA A 439 3.53 8.64 8.51
N GLY A 440 3.35 9.11 7.27
CA GLY A 440 3.81 10.41 6.82
C GLY A 440 3.15 11.57 7.58
N LEU A 441 1.84 11.48 7.83
CA LEU A 441 1.09 12.48 8.60
C LEU A 441 1.58 12.58 10.05
N GLU A 442 1.81 11.44 10.71
CA GLU A 442 2.34 11.42 12.08
C GLU A 442 3.76 11.98 12.14
N GLU A 443 4.60 11.69 11.15
CA GLU A 443 5.94 12.29 11.04
C GLU A 443 5.87 13.81 10.88
N PHE A 444 4.98 14.31 10.03
CA PHE A 444 4.75 15.75 9.86
C PHE A 444 4.28 16.41 11.15
N ARG A 445 3.38 15.78 11.90
CA ARG A 445 2.92 16.25 13.22
C ARG A 445 4.11 16.47 14.16
N TRP A 446 5.03 15.51 14.24
CA TRP A 446 6.24 15.66 15.08
C TRP A 446 7.20 16.73 14.55
N MET A 447 7.35 16.87 13.23
CA MET A 447 8.14 17.97 12.65
C MET A 447 7.54 19.34 13.01
N LEU A 448 6.22 19.46 13.04
CA LEU A 448 5.55 20.71 13.43
C LEU A 448 5.83 21.08 14.89
N GLU A 449 5.88 20.12 15.81
CA GLU A 449 6.29 20.36 17.20
C GLU A 449 7.74 20.84 17.30
N GLU A 450 8.66 20.26 16.51
CA GLU A 450 10.04 20.75 16.43
C GLU A 450 10.11 22.18 15.89
N TYR A 451 9.25 22.50 14.91
CA TYR A 451 9.18 23.85 14.37
C TYR A 451 8.65 24.85 15.41
N ARG A 452 7.70 24.46 16.26
CA ARG A 452 7.27 25.27 17.42
C ARG A 452 8.44 25.57 18.34
N VAL A 453 9.28 24.60 18.65
CA VAL A 453 10.48 24.82 19.47
C VAL A 453 11.43 25.81 18.77
N SER A 454 11.71 25.65 17.48
CA SER A 454 12.63 26.54 16.75
C SER A 454 12.11 27.97 16.58
N VAL A 455 10.79 28.18 16.64
CA VAL A 455 10.18 29.52 16.57
C VAL A 455 10.13 30.18 17.95
N PHE A 456 9.72 29.45 18.98
CA PHE A 456 9.40 30.03 20.29
C PHE A 456 10.51 29.87 21.35
N ALA A 457 11.37 28.87 21.23
CA ALA A 457 12.29 28.41 22.27
C ALA A 457 13.61 27.84 21.68
N GLN A 458 14.29 28.61 20.83
CA GLN A 458 15.50 28.20 20.09
C GLN A 458 16.61 27.65 20.99
N GLU A 459 16.72 28.18 22.21
CA GLU A 459 17.70 27.74 23.20
C GLU A 459 17.57 26.27 23.64
N LEU A 460 16.38 25.67 23.47
CA LEU A 460 16.14 24.26 23.85
C LEU A 460 16.65 23.27 22.80
N GLY A 461 16.94 23.74 21.59
CA GLY A 461 17.33 22.89 20.47
C GLY A 461 16.20 22.00 19.94
N THR A 462 16.42 21.41 18.77
CA THR A 462 15.49 20.50 18.09
C THR A 462 16.08 19.10 17.99
N SER A 463 15.25 18.05 18.12
CA SER A 463 15.75 16.65 17.99
C SER A 463 16.20 16.32 16.56
N GLN A 464 15.64 17.05 15.59
CA GLN A 464 15.96 16.97 14.18
C GLN A 464 15.96 18.37 13.57
N PRO A 465 16.74 18.64 12.51
CA PRO A 465 16.71 19.96 11.90
C PRO A 465 15.37 20.18 11.19
N VAL A 466 14.75 21.34 11.44
CA VAL A 466 13.42 21.69 10.93
C VAL A 466 13.43 23.12 10.38
N SER A 467 12.70 23.35 9.29
CA SER A 467 12.52 24.66 8.68
C SER A 467 11.27 24.66 7.81
N PRO A 468 10.74 25.83 7.40
CA PRO A 468 9.64 25.94 6.45
C PRO A 468 9.83 25.06 5.21
N LYS A 469 10.99 25.16 4.55
CA LYS A 469 11.36 24.34 3.39
C LYS A 469 11.27 22.83 3.65
N ARG A 470 11.57 22.36 4.86
CA ARG A 470 11.49 20.93 5.21
C ARG A 470 10.06 20.48 5.45
N LEU A 471 9.24 21.34 6.06
CA LEU A 471 7.81 21.09 6.24
C LEU A 471 7.10 21.07 4.88
N ASP A 472 7.39 22.03 4.00
CA ASP A 472 6.86 22.09 2.64
C ASP A 472 7.16 20.79 1.87
N ARG A 473 8.43 20.36 1.88
CA ARG A 473 8.83 19.10 1.24
C ARG A 473 8.08 17.90 1.83
N LYS A 474 7.85 17.87 3.14
CA LYS A 474 7.13 16.77 3.78
C LYS A 474 5.64 16.76 3.38
N LEU A 475 5.03 17.93 3.22
CA LEU A 475 3.66 18.05 2.69
C LEU A 475 3.58 17.54 1.26
N GLU A 476 4.56 17.85 0.41
CA GLU A 476 4.65 17.32 -0.96
C GLU A 476 4.78 15.79 -0.97
N GLU A 477 5.64 15.22 -0.12
CA GLU A 477 5.80 13.77 0.03
C GLU A 477 4.48 13.08 0.42
N ILE A 478 3.72 13.65 1.36
CA ILE A 478 2.42 13.11 1.80
C ILE A 478 1.40 13.19 0.66
N ALA A 479 1.38 14.28 -0.10
CA ALA A 479 0.43 14.46 -1.22
C ALA A 479 0.69 13.53 -2.41
N VAL A 480 1.91 13.00 -2.55
CA VAL A 480 2.24 11.98 -3.55
C VAL A 480 1.91 10.56 -3.06
N ALA A 481 1.92 10.33 -1.74
CA ALA A 481 1.76 9.01 -1.13
C ALA A 481 0.31 8.63 -0.76
N GLY A 482 -0.62 9.58 -0.79
CA GLY A 482 -2.06 9.37 -0.57
C GLY A 482 -2.86 10.04 -1.66
#